data_AF-A0A7W7XFK4-F1
#
_entry.id   AF-A0A7W7XFK4-F1
#
_cell.length_a   1.000
_cell.length_b   1.000
_cell.length_c   1.000
_cell.angle_alpha   90.00
_cell.angle_beta   90.00
_cell.angle_gamma   90.00
#
_symmetry.space_group_name_H-M   'P 1'
#
loop_
_entity.id
_entity.type
_entity.pdbx_description
1 polymer ?
#
loop_
_entity_poly.entity_id
_entity_poly.type
_entity_poly.pdbx_seq_one_letter_code
_entity_poly.pdbx_strand_id
1 'polypeptide(L)'
;MNDLTVHSSVSVAAGLWFRGGGFTTMGYAAHLALADADLSAAAFKLFHKMCAIQNRKDHGLVIVENQTKFAEQVGMSQSSVSRALRQLADQGFIYADGRNWRLRADFVFNGNGAAQGQAIQNIPDGTPDPYAPKGAQLTVIDGGDDSDA
;
A
#
# COMPACT_ATOMS: atom_id res chain seq x y z
N MET A 1 1.54 -15.89 -49.30
CA MET A 1 1.87 -14.82 -48.32
C MET A 1 0.70 -14.80 -47.35
N ASN A 2 0.85 -15.34 -46.14
CA ASN A 2 -0.26 -15.47 -45.20
C ASN A 2 -0.49 -14.13 -44.50
N ASP A 3 -1.71 -13.62 -44.61
CA ASP A 3 -2.18 -12.46 -43.87
C ASP A 3 -2.30 -12.83 -42.38
N LEU A 4 -1.44 -12.23 -41.56
CA LEU A 4 -1.35 -12.43 -40.11
C LEU A 4 -2.12 -11.32 -39.38
N THR A 5 -3.36 -11.06 -39.80
CA THR A 5 -4.21 -10.10 -39.09
C THR A 5 -4.73 -10.73 -37.79
N VAL A 6 -4.18 -10.29 -36.66
CA VAL A 6 -4.62 -10.69 -35.32
C VAL A 6 -5.85 -9.88 -34.91
N HIS A 7 -7.00 -10.55 -34.82
CA HIS A 7 -8.22 -9.95 -34.28
C HIS A 7 -8.23 -10.08 -32.76
N SER A 8 -8.01 -8.96 -32.05
CA SER A 8 -8.24 -8.87 -30.60
C SER A 8 -9.72 -9.11 -30.27
N SER A 9 -10.01 -10.00 -29.32
CA SER A 9 -11.37 -10.19 -28.77
C SER A 9 -11.80 -9.08 -27.81
N VAL A 10 -10.90 -8.15 -27.51
CA VAL A 10 -11.16 -7.02 -26.63
C VAL A 10 -11.39 -5.79 -27.50
N SER A 11 -12.65 -5.36 -27.56
CA SER A 11 -13.04 -4.08 -28.15
C SER A 11 -12.20 -2.97 -27.52
N VAL A 12 -11.64 -2.10 -28.36
CA VAL A 12 -10.89 -0.89 -28.00
C VAL A 12 -11.86 0.16 -27.43
N ALA A 13 -12.63 -0.21 -26.41
CA ALA A 13 -13.28 0.72 -25.52
C ALA A 13 -12.20 1.23 -24.56
N ALA A 14 -11.46 2.23 -25.01
CA ALA A 14 -10.70 3.10 -24.12
C ALA A 14 -11.64 3.51 -22.97
N GLY A 15 -11.40 3.01 -21.76
CA GLY A 15 -12.21 3.38 -20.59
C GLY A 15 -12.65 2.26 -19.63
N LEU A 16 -12.22 1.01 -19.80
CA LEU A 16 -12.57 -0.05 -18.81
C LEU A 16 -12.07 0.26 -17.38
N TRP A 17 -11.04 1.11 -17.27
CA TRP A 17 -10.34 1.46 -16.03
C TRP A 17 -11.09 2.46 -15.14
N PHE A 18 -12.17 3.09 -15.64
CA PHE A 18 -12.82 4.20 -14.95
C PHE A 18 -14.35 4.08 -14.95
N ARG A 19 -14.91 2.93 -14.54
CA ARG A 19 -16.37 2.70 -14.39
C ARG A 19 -17.03 3.53 -13.25
N GLY A 20 -16.64 4.79 -13.08
CA GLY A 20 -17.30 5.76 -12.19
C GLY A 20 -17.06 5.56 -10.70
N GLY A 21 -16.33 4.52 -10.29
CA GLY A 21 -16.11 4.18 -8.88
C GLY A 21 -14.92 4.89 -8.20
N GLY A 22 -14.18 5.74 -8.92
CA GLY A 22 -12.86 6.20 -8.50
C GLY A 22 -11.79 5.11 -8.73
N PHE A 23 -10.53 5.53 -8.77
CA PHE A 23 -9.38 4.63 -8.89
C PHE A 23 -8.47 4.82 -7.68
N THR A 24 -7.89 3.72 -7.24
CA THR A 24 -6.83 3.73 -6.24
C THR A 24 -5.51 3.53 -6.96
N THR A 25 -4.59 4.48 -6.82
CA THR A 25 -3.25 4.39 -7.41
C THR A 25 -2.19 4.41 -6.31
N MET A 26 -1.12 3.67 -6.56
CA MET A 26 0.07 3.62 -5.73
C MET A 26 1.25 4.02 -6.61
N GLY A 27 2.07 4.95 -6.12
CA GLY A 27 3.29 5.35 -6.82
C GLY A 27 4.30 4.21 -6.87
N TYR A 28 5.21 4.23 -7.84
CA TYR A 28 6.20 3.16 -8.00
C TYR A 28 7.09 2.98 -6.75
N ALA A 29 7.57 4.08 -6.16
CA ALA A 29 8.35 4.04 -4.92
C ALA A 29 7.54 3.45 -3.75
N ALA A 30 6.25 3.74 -3.66
CA ALA A 30 5.34 3.16 -2.66
C ALA A 30 5.18 1.65 -2.88
N HIS A 31 5.08 1.24 -4.14
CA HIS A 31 5.00 -0.17 -4.48
C HIS A 31 6.26 -0.95 -4.10
N LEU A 32 7.45 -0.39 -4.37
CA LEU A 32 8.73 -0.97 -3.94
C LEU A 32 8.84 -1.02 -2.42
N ALA A 33 8.51 0.08 -1.71
CA ALA A 33 8.51 0.09 -0.25
C ALA A 33 7.60 -0.98 0.36
N LEU A 34 6.44 -1.24 -0.25
CA LEU A 34 5.56 -2.34 0.17
C LEU A 34 6.20 -3.71 -0.07
N ALA A 35 6.80 -3.91 -1.25
CA ALA A 35 7.40 -5.17 -1.66
C ALA A 35 8.64 -5.53 -0.83
N ASP A 36 9.45 -4.52 -0.48
CA ASP A 36 10.67 -4.67 0.31
C ASP A 36 10.39 -4.76 1.82
N ALA A 37 9.17 -4.47 2.26
CA ALA A 37 8.81 -4.61 3.66
C ALA A 37 8.66 -6.08 4.05
N ASP A 38 9.30 -6.44 5.16
CA ASP A 38 9.14 -7.74 5.80
C ASP A 38 7.74 -7.85 6.44
N LEU A 39 6.76 -8.11 5.60
CA LEU A 39 5.35 -8.25 5.95
C LEU A 39 4.92 -9.69 5.78
N SER A 40 4.12 -10.17 6.73
CA SER A 40 3.46 -11.45 6.56
C SER A 40 2.45 -11.40 5.40
N ALA A 41 2.16 -12.56 4.79
CA ALA A 41 1.10 -12.67 3.77
C ALA A 41 -0.26 -12.17 4.28
N ALA A 42 -0.51 -12.32 5.59
CA ALA A 42 -1.67 -11.77 6.28
C ALA A 42 -1.71 -10.23 6.24
N ALA A 43 -0.57 -9.56 6.50
CA ALA A 43 -0.45 -8.11 6.41
C ALA A 43 -0.65 -7.60 4.98
N PHE A 44 -0.05 -8.25 3.98
CA PHE A 44 -0.28 -7.94 2.56
C PHE A 44 -1.75 -8.06 2.18
N LYS A 45 -2.40 -9.17 2.52
CA LYS A 45 -3.83 -9.39 2.24
C LYS A 45 -4.69 -8.32 2.89
N LEU A 46 -4.41 -8.00 4.16
CA LEU A 46 -5.15 -6.99 4.90
C LEU A 46 -4.98 -5.60 4.28
N PHE A 47 -3.75 -5.21 3.93
CA PHE A 47 -3.45 -3.93 3.29
C PHE A 47 -4.21 -3.76 1.98
N HIS A 48 -4.21 -4.78 1.11
CA HIS A 48 -4.99 -4.74 -0.13
C HIS A 48 -6.50 -4.62 0.13
N LYS A 49 -7.03 -5.32 1.15
CA LYS A 49 -8.43 -5.18 1.54
C LYS A 49 -8.73 -3.75 2.02
N MET A 50 -7.85 -3.16 2.83
CA MET A 50 -7.96 -1.77 3.30
C MET A 50 -8.01 -0.78 2.13
N CYS A 51 -7.12 -0.94 1.14
CA CYS A 51 -7.13 -0.12 -0.08
C CYS A 51 -8.46 -0.18 -0.84
N ALA A 52 -9.14 -1.34 -0.80
CA ALA A 52 -10.43 -1.53 -1.48
C ALA A 52 -11.63 -0.95 -0.72
N ILE A 53 -11.55 -0.84 0.61
CA ILE A 53 -12.68 -0.42 1.48
C ILE A 53 -12.53 0.98 2.08
N GLN A 54 -11.39 1.65 1.85
CA GLN A 54 -11.19 3.03 2.30
C GLN A 54 -12.30 3.96 1.79
N ASN A 55 -12.63 4.95 2.61
CA ASN A 55 -13.64 5.94 2.30
C ASN A 55 -13.21 6.76 1.08
N ARG A 56 -14.10 6.85 0.08
CA ARG A 56 -13.83 7.61 -1.17
C ARG A 56 -13.92 9.13 -0.99
N LYS A 57 -14.54 9.59 0.09
CA LYS A 57 -14.70 11.02 0.42
C LYS A 57 -13.70 11.48 1.49
N ASP A 58 -13.06 10.54 2.18
CA ASP A 58 -12.09 10.81 3.23
C ASP A 58 -10.85 9.91 3.06
N HIS A 59 -9.77 10.50 2.55
CA HIS A 59 -8.61 9.78 1.99
C HIS A 59 -7.96 8.81 2.97
N GLY A 60 -7.89 7.53 2.61
CA GLY A 60 -7.23 6.53 3.44
C GLY A 60 -8.02 6.09 4.68
N LEU A 61 -9.12 6.77 5.06
CA LEU A 61 -9.91 6.35 6.23
C LEU A 61 -10.55 5.00 5.97
N VAL A 62 -10.20 4.00 6.77
CA VAL A 62 -10.81 2.68 6.77
C VAL A 62 -11.69 2.58 8.00
N ILE A 63 -13.00 2.68 7.77
CA ILE A 63 -13.99 2.54 8.84
C ILE A 63 -14.20 1.05 9.10
N VAL A 64 -13.89 0.65 10.34
CA VAL A 64 -14.09 -0.71 10.80
C VAL A 64 -15.18 -0.68 11.85
N GLU A 65 -16.34 -1.26 11.55
CA GLU A 65 -17.47 -1.30 12.49
C GLU A 65 -17.09 -1.96 13.82
N ASN A 66 -16.39 -3.10 13.73
CA ASN A 66 -15.65 -3.72 14.82
C ASN A 66 -14.64 -4.73 14.26
N GLN A 67 -13.68 -5.14 15.10
CA GLN A 67 -12.59 -6.02 14.67
C GLN A 67 -13.06 -7.43 14.25
N THR A 68 -14.17 -7.92 14.82
CA THR A 68 -14.79 -9.19 14.44
C THR A 68 -15.24 -9.18 12.98
N LYS A 69 -16.06 -8.19 12.61
CA LYS A 69 -16.55 -8.03 11.23
C LYS A 69 -15.41 -7.78 10.26
N PHE A 70 -14.36 -7.07 10.68
CA PHE A 70 -13.20 -6.88 9.82
C PHE A 70 -12.48 -8.19 9.53
N ALA A 71 -12.27 -9.01 10.56
CA ALA A 71 -11.67 -10.32 10.43
C ALA A 71 -12.49 -11.24 9.52
N GLU A 72 -13.82 -11.22 9.65
CA GLU A 72 -14.74 -11.92 8.74
C GLU A 72 -14.60 -11.44 7.29
N GLN A 73 -14.61 -10.13 7.05
CA GLN A 73 -14.51 -9.55 5.70
C GLN A 73 -13.18 -9.85 5.00
N VAL A 74 -12.11 -10.03 5.77
CA VAL A 74 -10.78 -10.37 5.25
C VAL A 74 -10.60 -11.91 5.21
N GLY A 75 -11.48 -12.68 5.85
CA GLY A 75 -11.37 -14.13 5.98
C GLY A 75 -10.13 -14.53 6.79
N MET A 76 -9.95 -13.89 7.95
CA MET A 76 -8.82 -14.09 8.86
C MET A 76 -9.33 -14.20 10.30
N SER A 77 -8.52 -14.77 11.20
CA SER A 77 -8.81 -14.68 12.64
C SER A 77 -8.56 -13.26 13.15
N GLN A 78 -9.27 -12.84 14.21
CA GLN A 78 -9.05 -11.52 14.83
C GLN A 78 -7.62 -11.31 15.30
N SER A 79 -6.99 -12.35 15.86
CA SER A 79 -5.58 -12.29 16.28
C SER A 79 -4.63 -12.10 15.11
N SER A 80 -4.93 -12.70 13.96
CA SER A 80 -4.17 -12.50 12.73
C SER A 80 -4.33 -11.07 12.20
N VAL A 81 -5.55 -10.53 12.19
CA VAL A 81 -5.81 -9.13 11.82
C VAL A 81 -5.10 -8.17 12.77
N SER A 82 -5.14 -8.39 14.08
CA SER A 82 -4.47 -7.54 15.07
C SER A 82 -2.95 -7.49 14.84
N ARG A 83 -2.31 -8.65 14.63
CA ARG A 83 -0.88 -8.71 14.30
C ARG A 83 -0.55 -8.03 12.97
N ALA A 84 -1.37 -8.25 11.95
CA ALA A 84 -1.21 -7.63 10.64
C ALA A 84 -1.34 -6.10 10.70
N LEU A 85 -2.34 -5.56 11.43
CA LEU A 85 -2.49 -4.13 11.66
C LEU A 85 -1.26 -3.53 12.35
N ARG A 86 -0.73 -4.22 13.37
CA ARG A 86 0.48 -3.79 14.04
C ARG A 86 1.68 -3.76 13.09
N GLN A 87 1.91 -4.84 12.32
CA GLN A 87 2.99 -4.88 11.32
C GLN A 87 2.90 -3.73 10.32
N LEU A 88 1.69 -3.45 9.79
CA LEU A 88 1.49 -2.36 8.84
C LEU A 88 1.73 -0.98 9.47
N ALA A 89 1.34 -0.79 10.73
CA ALA A 89 1.55 0.46 11.46
C ALA A 89 3.01 0.68 11.81
N ASP A 90 3.70 -0.34 12.32
CA ASP A 90 5.12 -0.30 12.66
C ASP A 90 6.00 0.00 11.44
N GLN A 91 5.57 -0.45 10.25
CA GLN A 91 6.24 -0.19 8.97
C GLN A 91 5.79 1.12 8.31
N GLY A 92 4.86 1.88 8.90
CA GLY A 92 4.46 3.20 8.42
C GLY A 92 3.43 3.22 7.29
N PHE A 93 2.85 2.08 6.92
CA PHE A 93 1.86 2.02 5.83
C PHE A 93 0.47 2.53 6.25
N ILE A 94 0.16 2.40 7.54
CA ILE A 94 -1.08 2.86 8.16
C ILE A 94 -0.80 3.53 9.49
N TYR A 95 -1.78 4.25 10.01
CA TYR A 95 -1.77 4.77 11.38
C TYR A 95 -3.16 4.73 12.00
N ALA A 96 -3.22 4.79 13.33
CA ALA A 96 -4.48 4.79 14.06
C ALA A 96 -5.17 6.16 13.91
N ASP A 97 -6.50 6.15 13.72
CA ASP A 97 -7.36 7.33 13.66
C ASP A 97 -8.54 7.12 14.62
N GLY A 98 -8.30 7.39 15.90
CA GLY A 98 -9.21 7.05 16.99
C GLY A 98 -9.47 5.54 17.09
N ARG A 99 -10.69 5.10 16.75
CA ARG A 99 -11.07 3.67 16.69
C ARG A 99 -10.88 3.05 15.30
N ASN A 100 -10.56 3.87 14.31
CA ASN A 100 -10.40 3.48 12.93
C ASN A 100 -8.91 3.41 12.57
N TRP A 101 -8.66 3.00 11.32
CA TRP A 101 -7.33 2.99 10.74
C TRP A 101 -7.30 3.88 9.52
N ARG A 102 -6.14 4.48 9.25
CA ARG A 102 -5.94 5.31 8.07
C ARG A 102 -4.73 4.82 7.28
N LEU A 103 -4.92 4.59 5.98
CA LEU A 103 -3.83 4.39 5.03
C LEU A 103 -3.08 5.72 4.88
N ARG A 104 -1.75 5.69 4.77
CA ARG A 104 -0.98 6.91 4.54
C ARG A 104 -1.32 7.50 3.17
N ALA A 105 -1.71 8.78 3.15
CA ALA A 105 -2.28 9.42 1.96
C ALA A 105 -1.25 9.73 0.85
N ASP A 106 0.03 9.79 1.20
CA ASP A 106 1.17 9.85 0.28
C ASP A 106 1.60 8.47 -0.24
N PHE A 107 1.06 7.39 0.33
CA PHE A 107 1.33 6.01 -0.07
C PHE A 107 0.30 5.51 -1.08
N VAL A 108 -0.98 5.77 -0.80
CA VAL A 108 -2.10 5.37 -1.66
C VAL A 108 -2.98 6.59 -1.96
N PHE A 109 -3.09 6.91 -3.24
CA PHE A 109 -4.01 7.91 -3.74
C PHE A 109 -5.41 7.33 -3.93
N ASN A 110 -6.43 8.09 -3.57
CA ASN A 110 -7.83 7.73 -3.74
C ASN A 110 -8.72 8.96 -4.06
N GLY A 111 -8.70 9.43 -5.30
CA GLY A 111 -9.71 10.38 -5.80
C GLY A 111 -9.21 11.80 -6.05
N ASN A 112 -9.37 12.73 -5.10
CA ASN A 112 -9.12 14.17 -5.30
C ASN A 112 -7.79 14.62 -4.67
N GLY A 113 -6.90 15.24 -5.47
CA GLY A 113 -5.60 15.74 -5.04
C GLY A 113 -5.63 16.80 -3.93
N ALA A 114 -6.66 17.64 -3.85
CA ALA A 114 -6.77 18.62 -2.77
C ALA A 114 -7.01 17.94 -1.40
N ALA A 115 -7.89 16.94 -1.37
CA ALA A 115 -8.15 16.14 -0.18
C ALA A 115 -6.94 15.28 0.21
N GLN A 116 -6.20 14.78 -0.79
CA GLN A 116 -4.93 14.08 -0.55
C GLN A 116 -3.90 15.00 0.10
N GLY A 117 -3.68 16.20 -0.45
CA GLY A 117 -2.70 17.15 0.08
C GLY A 117 -2.98 17.50 1.54
N GLN A 118 -4.25 17.72 1.90
CA GLN A 118 -4.66 17.93 3.29
C GLN A 118 -4.43 16.68 4.15
N ALA A 119 -4.74 15.48 3.64
CA ALA A 119 -4.53 14.24 4.37
C ALA A 119 -3.04 13.96 4.63
N ILE A 120 -2.15 14.32 3.72
CA ILE A 120 -0.70 14.23 3.90
C ILE A 120 -0.23 15.16 5.03
N GLN A 121 -0.74 16.39 5.08
CA GLN A 121 -0.40 17.35 6.15
C GLN A 121 -0.92 16.92 7.53
N ASN A 122 -1.94 16.07 7.57
CA ASN A 122 -2.55 15.56 8.80
C ASN A 122 -1.98 14.21 9.25
N ILE A 123 -0.91 13.70 8.61
CA ILE A 123 -0.21 12.51 9.09
C ILE A 123 0.39 12.85 10.46
N PRO A 124 0.11 12.09 11.53
CA PRO A 124 0.65 12.38 12.85
C PRO A 124 2.18 12.38 12.89
N ASP A 125 2.76 13.33 13.63
CA ASP A 125 4.20 13.36 13.89
C ASP A 125 4.67 12.03 14.49
N GLY A 126 5.84 11.57 14.03
CA GLY A 126 6.42 10.31 14.49
C GLY A 126 5.79 9.05 13.88
N THR A 127 4.81 9.17 12.98
CA THR A 127 4.39 8.05 12.14
C THR A 127 5.59 7.54 11.36
N PRO A 128 5.93 6.23 11.42
CA PRO A 128 7.09 5.70 10.70
C PRO A 128 7.02 6.02 9.21
N ASP A 129 8.19 6.29 8.62
CA ASP A 129 8.30 6.54 7.19
C ASP A 129 8.55 5.24 6.41
N PRO A 130 7.60 4.73 5.61
CA PRO A 130 7.80 3.51 4.83
C PRO A 130 8.86 3.67 3.75
N TYR A 131 9.21 4.92 3.40
CA TYR A 131 10.28 5.24 2.45
C TYR A 131 11.66 5.37 3.13
N ALA A 132 11.72 5.39 4.46
CA ALA A 132 12.99 5.50 5.15
C ALA A 132 13.88 4.32 4.75
N PRO A 133 15.15 4.58 4.37
CA PRO A 133 16.07 3.50 4.05
C PRO A 133 16.21 2.60 5.28
N LYS A 134 15.69 1.37 5.17
CA LYS A 134 15.89 0.34 6.19
C LYS A 134 17.34 -0.06 6.10
N GLY A 135 18.15 0.48 7.01
CA GLY A 135 19.60 0.37 6.96
C GLY A 135 20.06 -1.07 6.76
N ALA A 136 20.34 -1.44 5.52
CA ALA A 136 21.48 -2.27 5.25
C ALA A 136 22.67 -1.36 5.52
N GLN A 137 23.26 -1.45 6.73
CA GLN A 137 24.66 -1.08 6.87
C GLN A 137 25.41 -2.01 5.91
N LEU A 138 25.60 -1.56 4.68
CA LEU A 138 26.59 -2.13 3.80
C LEU A 138 27.92 -1.91 4.49
N THR A 139 28.42 -2.95 5.15
CA THR A 139 29.83 -3.00 5.50
C THR A 139 30.57 -3.08 4.17
N VAL A 140 31.07 -1.95 3.71
CA VAL A 140 32.03 -1.91 2.61
C VAL A 140 33.27 -2.62 3.14
N ILE A 141 33.50 -3.84 2.69
CA ILE A 141 34.77 -4.53 2.90
C ILE A 141 35.70 -3.88 1.89
N ASP A 142 36.73 -3.18 2.36
CA ASP A 142 37.78 -2.67 1.48
C ASP A 142 38.34 -3.87 0.71
N GLY A 143 38.15 -3.85 -0.61
CA GLY A 143 38.74 -4.85 -1.50
C GLY A 143 40.25 -4.76 -1.33
N GLY A 144 40.85 -5.83 -0.82
CA GLY A 144 42.29 -5.93 -0.68
C GLY A 144 42.96 -5.63 -2.01
N ASP A 145 43.94 -4.73 -1.96
CA ASP A 145 44.88 -4.49 -3.05
C ASP A 145 45.69 -5.79 -3.24
N ASP A 146 45.17 -6.75 -4.01
CA ASP A 146 45.93 -7.87 -4.53
C ASP A 146 46.90 -7.32 -5.57
N SER A 147 47.94 -6.65 -5.05
CA SER A 147 49.16 -6.33 -5.77
C SER A 147 50.03 -7.59 -5.79
N ASP A 148 49.68 -8.51 -6.68
CA ASP A 148 50.54 -9.61 -7.11
C ASP A 148 50.67 -9.59 -8.65
N ALA A 149 51.66 -8.81 -9.13
CA ALA A 149 52.56 -9.08 -10.26
C ALA A 149 53.23 -7.79 -10.78
#